data_AF-A0A2V9ZBY0-F1
#
_entry.id   AF-A0A2V9ZBY0-F1
#
_cell.length_a   1.000
_cell.length_b   1.000
_cell.length_c   1.000
_cell.angle_alpha   90.00
_cell.angle_beta   90.00
_cell.angle_gamma   90.00
#
_symmetry.space_group_name_H-M   'P 1'
#
loop_
_entity.id
_entity.type
_entity.pdbx_description
1 polymer ?
#
loop_
_entity_poly.entity_id
_entity_poly.type
_entity_poly.pdbx_seq_one_letter_code
_entity_poly.pdbx_strand_id
1 'polypeptide(L)'
;MKDVWTSMKTAINRRSFVKNGLTAAGAVAGAGLLANSAAVLAEGAQETSGHLSDGDAAILRFAAAAEILESDFWEQYNELGGIQDSELPSGSGNP
;
A
#
# COMPACT_ATOMS: atom_id res chain seq x y z
N MET A 1 -16.23 -31.49 -17.55
CA MET A 1 -15.31 -30.39 -17.95
C MET A 1 -15.79 -29.01 -17.49
N LYS A 2 -17.10 -28.71 -17.57
CA LYS A 2 -17.67 -27.42 -17.13
C LYS A 2 -17.49 -27.18 -15.62
N ASP A 3 -17.57 -28.24 -14.84
CA ASP A 3 -17.54 -28.20 -13.37
C ASP A 3 -16.14 -27.93 -12.81
N VAL A 4 -15.11 -28.35 -13.55
CA VAL A 4 -13.71 -28.11 -13.21
C VAL A 4 -13.36 -26.64 -13.41
N TRP A 5 -13.82 -26.05 -14.52
CA TRP A 5 -13.66 -24.62 -14.81
C TRP A 5 -14.39 -23.72 -13.79
N THR A 6 -15.60 -24.12 -13.38
CA THR A 6 -16.35 -23.40 -12.34
C THR A 6 -15.64 -23.51 -10.98
N SER A 7 -15.12 -24.69 -10.60
CA SER A 7 -14.32 -24.84 -9.37
C SER A 7 -13.05 -24.00 -9.37
N MET A 8 -12.35 -23.89 -10.50
CA MET A 8 -11.15 -23.05 -10.61
C MET A 8 -11.47 -21.56 -10.46
N LYS A 9 -12.58 -21.07 -11.03
CA LYS A 9 -13.01 -19.67 -10.81
C LYS A 9 -13.41 -19.39 -9.36
N THR A 10 -14.03 -20.37 -8.70
CA THR A 10 -14.37 -20.27 -7.27
C THR A 10 -13.11 -20.24 -6.40
N ALA A 11 -12.08 -21.02 -6.74
CA ALA A 11 -10.78 -21.00 -6.06
C ALA A 11 -10.00 -19.70 -6.31
N ILE A 12 -10.14 -19.08 -7.48
CA ILE A 12 -9.49 -17.81 -7.85
C ILE A 12 -10.42 -16.62 -7.53
N ASN A 13 -11.05 -16.62 -6.37
CA ASN A 13 -11.88 -15.49 -5.93
C ASN A 13 -10.99 -14.44 -5.22
N ARG A 14 -10.25 -13.66 -6.02
CA ARG A 14 -9.30 -12.62 -5.58
C ARG A 14 -9.91 -11.65 -4.54
N ARG A 15 -11.21 -11.34 -4.69
CA ARG A 15 -11.97 -10.49 -3.75
C ARG A 15 -12.10 -11.12 -2.37
N SER A 16 -12.32 -12.44 -2.30
CA SER A 16 -12.40 -13.18 -1.04
C SER A 16 -11.03 -13.24 -0.35
N PHE A 17 -9.96 -13.47 -1.12
CA PHE A 17 -8.59 -13.48 -0.61
C PHE A 17 -8.18 -12.11 -0.04
N VAL A 18 -8.43 -11.01 -0.76
CA VAL A 18 -8.15 -9.64 -0.27
C VAL A 18 -9.03 -9.30 0.94
N LYS A 19 -10.34 -9.58 0.89
CA LYS A 19 -11.25 -9.29 2.00
C LYS A 19 -10.84 -10.04 3.28
N ASN A 20 -10.49 -11.31 3.16
CA ASN A 20 -10.13 -12.14 4.31
C ASN A 20 -8.71 -11.81 4.81
N GLY A 21 -7.77 -11.57 3.90
CA GLY A 21 -6.40 -11.15 4.23
C GLY A 21 -6.35 -9.78 4.91
N LEU A 22 -7.10 -8.80 4.39
CA LEU A 22 -7.20 -7.46 4.97
C LEU A 22 -7.86 -7.48 6.35
N THR A 23 -8.83 -8.36 6.59
CA THR A 23 -9.49 -8.49 7.90
C THR A 23 -8.55 -9.13 8.93
N ALA A 24 -7.77 -10.15 8.53
CA ALA A 24 -6.82 -10.81 9.42
C ALA A 24 -5.60 -9.94 9.74
N ALA A 25 -5.07 -9.21 8.75
CA ALA A 25 -3.94 -8.30 8.95
C ALA A 25 -4.37 -6.96 9.59
N GLY A 26 -5.54 -6.44 9.24
CA GLY A 26 -6.03 -5.14 9.69
C GLY A 26 -6.46 -5.08 11.15
N ALA A 27 -6.93 -6.19 11.73
CA ALA A 27 -7.34 -6.19 13.14
C ALA A 27 -6.15 -6.12 14.12
N VAL A 28 -5.01 -6.73 13.77
CA VAL A 28 -3.82 -6.76 14.63
C VAL A 28 -2.86 -5.62 14.29
N ALA A 29 -2.65 -5.33 13.01
CA ALA A 29 -1.79 -4.22 12.61
C ALA A 29 -2.51 -2.87 12.71
N GLY A 30 -3.82 -2.79 12.43
CA GLY A 30 -4.55 -1.52 12.46
C GLY A 30 -4.71 -0.96 13.87
N ALA A 31 -5.05 -1.79 14.86
CA ALA A 31 -5.17 -1.32 16.25
C ALA A 31 -3.80 -0.99 16.87
N GLY A 32 -2.78 -1.82 16.63
CA GLY A 32 -1.43 -1.58 17.14
C GLY A 32 -0.74 -0.39 16.49
N LEU A 33 -0.87 -0.22 15.17
CA LEU A 33 -0.31 0.91 14.44
C LEU A 33 -1.07 2.20 14.78
N LEU A 34 -2.40 2.19 14.87
CA LEU A 34 -3.18 3.40 15.24
C LEU A 34 -2.99 3.78 16.71
N ALA A 35 -2.90 2.81 17.63
CA ALA A 35 -2.63 3.08 19.04
C ALA A 35 -1.20 3.62 19.26
N ASN A 36 -0.20 3.04 18.57
CA ASN A 36 1.17 3.58 18.60
C ASN A 36 1.27 4.94 17.91
N SER A 37 0.59 5.16 16.79
CA SER A 37 0.55 6.47 16.12
C SER A 37 -0.11 7.53 17.01
N ALA A 38 -1.17 7.20 17.74
CA ALA A 38 -1.82 8.12 18.68
C ALA A 38 -0.91 8.48 19.87
N ALA A 39 -0.13 7.51 20.38
CA ALA A 39 0.85 7.75 21.43
C ALA A 39 2.03 8.61 20.94
N VAL A 40 2.54 8.35 19.72
CA VAL A 40 3.61 9.12 19.09
C VAL A 40 3.20 10.57 18.82
N LEU A 41 1.94 10.81 18.44
CA LEU A 41 1.41 12.16 18.27
C LEU A 41 1.21 12.92 19.59
N ALA A 42 1.01 12.20 20.70
CA ALA A 42 0.82 12.81 22.02
C ALA A 42 2.15 13.22 22.70
N GLU A 43 3.27 12.58 22.35
CA GLU A 43 4.61 12.84 22.92
C GLU A 43 5.34 14.03 22.27
N GLY A 44 4.78 14.65 21.22
CA GLY A 44 5.45 15.65 20.37
C GLY A 44 5.51 17.09 20.92
N ALA A 45 4.97 17.38 22.10
CA ALA A 45 4.88 18.74 22.62
C ALA A 45 6.16 19.25 23.33
N GLN A 46 7.35 18.85 22.86
CA GLN A 46 8.62 19.33 23.40
C GLN A 46 9.49 19.94 22.28
N GLU A 47 9.11 21.15 21.89
CA GLU A 47 9.91 22.07 21.06
C GLU A 47 11.27 22.33 21.73
N THR A 48 12.33 21.67 21.25
CA THR A 48 13.72 22.06 21.59
C THR A 48 14.62 22.01 20.35
N SER A 49 15.08 23.20 19.95
CA SER A 49 16.30 23.48 19.18
C SER A 49 16.53 22.72 17.85
N GLY A 50 16.21 23.33 16.71
CA GLY A 50 16.90 23.19 15.40
C GLY A 50 17.12 21.79 14.81
N HIS A 51 16.62 20.74 15.46
CA HIS A 51 16.77 19.35 15.09
C HIS A 51 15.37 18.77 14.93
N LEU A 52 15.19 17.97 13.88
CA LEU A 52 13.95 17.28 13.60
C LEU A 52 13.62 16.34 14.77
N SER A 53 12.41 16.42 15.31
CA SER A 53 12.00 15.48 16.36
C SER A 53 11.93 14.05 15.79
N ASP A 54 12.07 13.03 16.63
CA ASP A 54 11.93 11.63 16.19
C ASP A 54 10.55 11.37 15.57
N GLY A 55 9.52 12.05 16.06
CA GLY A 55 8.16 12.01 15.51
C GLY A 55 8.09 12.61 14.10
N ASP A 56 8.66 13.80 13.89
CA ASP A 56 8.68 14.44 12.57
C ASP A 56 9.51 13.62 11.57
N ALA A 57 10.64 13.06 12.01
CA ALA A 57 11.45 12.16 11.20
C ALA A 57 10.69 10.89 10.79
N ALA A 58 9.88 10.34 11.69
CA ALA A 58 9.04 9.18 11.39
C ALA A 58 7.95 9.54 10.36
N ILE A 59 7.31 10.70 10.48
CA ILE A 59 6.30 11.17 9.50
C ILE A 59 6.94 11.39 8.13
N LEU A 60 8.11 12.03 8.06
CA LEU A 60 8.81 12.24 6.79
C LEU A 60 9.26 10.92 6.15
N ARG A 61 9.73 9.95 6.94
CA ARG A 61 10.03 8.60 6.43
C ARG A 61 8.80 7.88 5.90
N PHE A 62 7.67 8.01 6.59
CA PHE A 62 6.42 7.42 6.14
C PHE A 62 5.97 8.02 4.80
N ALA A 63 6.01 9.34 4.66
CA ALA A 63 5.69 10.03 3.41
C ALA A 63 6.64 9.63 2.26
N ALA A 64 7.96 9.58 2.52
CA ALA A 64 8.94 9.15 1.55
C ALA A 64 8.73 7.69 1.10
N ALA A 65 8.39 6.79 2.04
CA ALA A 65 8.06 5.41 1.71
C ALA A 65 6.80 5.32 0.84
N ALA A 66 5.79 6.16 1.10
CA ALA A 66 4.58 6.22 0.29
C ALA A 66 4.86 6.70 -1.14
N GLU A 67 5.71 7.72 -1.32
CA GLU A 67 6.11 8.24 -2.63
C GLU A 67 6.86 7.19 -3.47
N ILE A 68 7.74 6.40 -2.84
CA ILE A 68 8.45 5.30 -3.51
C ILE A 68 7.45 4.24 -3.98
N LEU A 69 6.51 3.84 -3.12
CA LEU A 69 5.49 2.85 -3.46
C LEU A 69 4.55 3.36 -4.56
N GLU A 70 4.18 4.64 -4.54
CA GLU A 70 3.38 5.25 -5.59
C GLU A 70 4.08 5.16 -6.94
N SER A 71 5.37 5.52 -6.99
CA SER A 71 6.16 5.47 -8.22
C SER A 71 6.24 4.04 -8.78
N ASP A 72 6.53 3.05 -7.93
CA ASP A 72 6.57 1.62 -8.31
C ASP A 72 5.20 1.12 -8.82
N PHE A 73 4.11 1.53 -8.16
CA PHE A 73 2.76 1.14 -8.61
C PHE A 73 2.37 1.78 -9.95
N TRP A 74 2.81 3.02 -10.22
CA TRP A 74 2.59 3.63 -11.54
C TRP A 74 3.34 2.87 -12.63
N GLU A 75 4.58 2.48 -12.41
CA GLU A 75 5.34 1.64 -13.36
C GLU A 75 4.65 0.29 -13.58
N GLN A 76 4.28 -0.42 -12.51
CA GLN A 76 3.55 -1.70 -12.62
C GLN A 76 2.19 -1.56 -13.31
N TYR A 77 1.47 -0.47 -13.06
CA TYR A 77 0.24 -0.19 -13.79
C TYR A 77 0.53 -0.02 -15.27
N ASN A 78 1.50 0.82 -15.63
CA ASN A 78 1.89 1.06 -17.01
C ASN A 78 2.37 -0.22 -17.74
N GLU A 79 2.97 -1.16 -17.01
CA GLU A 79 3.36 -2.46 -17.54
C GLU A 79 2.17 -3.41 -17.77
N LEU A 80 1.24 -3.51 -16.81
CA LEU A 80 0.26 -4.60 -16.76
C LEU A 80 -1.17 -4.23 -17.15
N GLY A 81 -1.55 -2.96 -17.00
CA GLY A 81 -2.94 -2.51 -17.13
C GLY A 81 -3.11 -1.07 -17.63
N GLY A 82 -2.00 -0.41 -17.93
CA GLY A 82 -1.94 0.96 -18.41
C GLY A 82 -2.41 1.09 -19.86
N ILE A 83 -2.70 2.33 -20.23
CA ILE A 83 -3.00 2.71 -21.61
C ILE A 83 -1.67 2.83 -22.35
N GLN A 84 -1.56 2.21 -23.53
CA GLN A 84 -0.38 2.37 -24.37
C GLN A 84 -0.36 3.79 -24.95
N ASP A 85 0.54 4.62 -24.45
CA ASP A 85 0.84 5.94 -24.99
C ASP A 85 2.35 6.10 -25.24
N SER A 86 2.75 7.28 -25.69
CA SER A 86 4.16 7.58 -25.99
C SER A 86 4.91 8.22 -24.83
N GLU A 87 4.31 8.35 -23.65
CA GLU A 87 4.94 9.04 -22.51
C GLU A 87 6.07 8.19 -21.93
N LEU A 88 5.91 6.86 -21.91
CA LEU A 88 6.90 5.92 -21.40
C LEU A 88 7.26 4.85 -22.45
N PRO A 89 8.54 4.76 -22.89
CA PRO A 89 8.97 3.81 -23.91
C PRO A 89 8.78 2.32 -23.56
N SER A 90 8.66 1.97 -22.26
CA SER A 90 8.56 0.58 -21.79
C SER A 90 7.16 0.13 -21.38
N GLY A 91 6.15 1.01 -21.46
CA GLY A 91 4.78 0.66 -21.07
C GLY A 91 4.15 -0.33 -22.05
N SER A 92 4.04 -1.60 -21.68
CA SER A 92 3.35 -2.60 -22.51
C SER A 92 1.83 -2.53 -22.38
N GLY A 93 1.30 -1.99 -21.28
CA GLY A 93 -0.14 -1.81 -21.05
C GLY A 93 -0.97 -3.10 -21.19
N ASN A 94 -2.30 -2.93 -21.22
CA ASN A 94 -3.20 -3.97 -21.71
C ASN A 94 -3.58 -3.66 -23.18
N PRO A 95 -3.39 -4.59 -24.13
CA PRO A 95 -3.74 -4.38 -25.54
C PRO A 95 -5.25 -4.21 -25.77
#